data_AF-A0A7Y2DG48-F1
#
_entry.id   AF-A0A7Y2DG48-F1
#
_cell.length_a   1.000
_cell.length_b   1.000
_cell.length_c   1.000
_cell.angle_alpha   90.00
_cell.angle_beta   90.00
_cell.angle_gamma   90.00
#
_symmetry.space_group_name_H-M   'P 1'
#
loop_
_entity.id
_entity.type
_entity.pdbx_description
1 polymer ?
#
loop_
_entity_poly.entity_id
_entity_poly.type
_entity_poly.pdbx_seq_one_letter_code
_entity_poly.pdbx_strand_id
1 'polypeptide(L)'
;MKEQNKIHYCNLPQMPLRTFDMPMMPLRLEAIIMMEKKWVNGTKLKYAFFEEDSFFTPVTDRNGNQSKLFWKGTAAEKKAVGDAFKKWMNQDIGLEFEETDDRLEAIIRIGFAKGEGSWSYVGRDAWDIPKTQRTMNFGWDIIDDQDTILHEIGHAMGFPHEHQNPKAGIIWDEEAVYTALAGPPNFWSRDKTFHNIIRKISPDEVQGSSWDPNSIMHYPFGPNMIISPPEFKNGLTPEDGLSDRDITWVKQFYPKMDKRTFIELKPFHSEVIKIDAGNQINLEFLPEESRTYTISTFGSMDTVMILSEVIDGENVYIAGDDDSGEERNSVIKEKLLKGKKYIVNIRLYYKTSSGDTCVMVY
;
A
#
# COMPACT_ATOMS: atom_id res chain seq x y z
N MET A 1 12.72 8.43 25.91
CA MET A 1 11.32 8.40 25.46
C MET A 1 10.89 9.82 25.09
N LYS A 2 10.38 10.06 23.88
CA LYS A 2 9.80 11.37 23.52
C LYS A 2 8.57 11.62 24.42
N GLU A 3 8.34 12.85 24.83
CA GLU A 3 7.14 13.21 25.61
C GLU A 3 5.90 13.05 24.72
N GLN A 4 4.82 12.45 25.24
CA GLN A 4 3.60 12.15 24.48
C GLN A 4 3.02 13.37 23.74
N ASN A 5 3.12 14.56 24.34
CA ASN A 5 2.64 15.82 23.79
C ASN A 5 3.52 16.40 22.66
N LYS A 6 4.58 15.69 22.26
CA LYS A 6 5.46 16.02 21.13
C LYS A 6 5.40 14.97 20.02
N ILE A 7 4.62 13.89 20.19
CA ILE A 7 4.51 12.81 19.23
C ILE A 7 3.42 13.13 18.21
N HIS A 8 3.81 13.18 16.94
CA HIS A 8 2.89 13.24 15.82
C HIS A 8 2.50 11.82 15.37
N TYR A 9 1.22 11.63 15.03
CA TYR A 9 0.70 10.37 14.52
C TYR A 9 0.19 10.55 13.07
N CYS A 10 0.31 9.53 12.22
CA CYS A 10 -0.27 9.53 10.87
C CYS A 10 -1.79 9.61 10.95
N ASN A 11 -2.37 10.47 10.10
CA ASN A 11 -3.80 10.54 9.90
C ASN A 11 -4.20 9.87 8.58
N LEU A 12 -4.21 8.54 8.57
CA LEU A 12 -4.65 7.76 7.42
C LEU A 12 -6.01 8.26 6.91
N PRO A 13 -6.14 8.52 5.60
CA PRO A 13 -7.43 8.81 4.99
C PRO A 13 -8.40 7.64 5.18
N GLN A 14 -9.65 7.95 5.50
CA GLN A 14 -10.68 6.92 5.55
C GLN A 14 -11.15 6.60 4.13
N MET A 15 -10.94 5.35 3.72
CA MET A 15 -11.50 4.83 2.48
C MET A 15 -12.82 4.11 2.75
N PRO A 16 -13.81 4.20 1.84
CA PRO A 16 -15.00 3.37 1.93
C PRO A 16 -14.56 1.90 1.92
N LEU A 17 -15.22 1.09 2.76
CA LEU A 17 -15.02 -0.35 2.71
C LEU A 17 -15.56 -0.88 1.38
N ARG A 18 -14.84 -1.81 0.76
CA ARG A 18 -15.34 -2.52 -0.43
C ARG A 18 -16.67 -3.18 -0.09
N THR A 19 -17.67 -2.89 -0.91
CA THR A 19 -18.98 -3.55 -0.82
C THR A 19 -18.98 -4.74 -1.76
N PHE A 20 -19.58 -5.84 -1.31
CA PHE A 20 -19.73 -7.05 -2.10
C PHE A 20 -21.20 -7.26 -2.40
N ASP A 21 -21.52 -7.51 -3.66
CA ASP A 21 -22.90 -7.67 -4.11
C ASP A 21 -23.57 -8.91 -3.52
N MET A 22 -22.77 -9.87 -3.03
CA MET A 22 -23.26 -11.08 -2.39
C MET A 22 -22.58 -11.40 -1.07
N PRO A 23 -23.28 -12.08 -0.15
CA PRO A 23 -22.70 -12.54 1.11
C PRO A 23 -21.55 -13.51 0.83
N MET A 24 -20.35 -13.17 1.29
CA MET A 24 -19.19 -14.03 1.17
C MET A 24 -18.87 -14.75 2.48
N MET A 25 -18.28 -15.94 2.36
CA MET A 25 -17.71 -16.63 3.52
C MET A 25 -16.62 -15.74 4.17
N PRO A 26 -16.55 -15.65 5.50
CA PRO A 26 -15.60 -14.78 6.20
C PRO A 26 -14.15 -14.93 5.70
N LEU A 27 -13.65 -16.16 5.59
CA LEU A 27 -12.29 -16.45 5.11
C LEU A 27 -12.00 -15.93 3.68
N ARG A 28 -13.00 -15.92 2.79
CA ARG A 28 -12.87 -15.38 1.42
C ARG A 28 -12.82 -13.86 1.46
N LEU A 29 -13.75 -13.25 2.18
CA LEU A 29 -13.83 -11.80 2.39
C LEU A 29 -12.52 -11.24 2.98
N GLU A 30 -11.99 -11.92 3.99
CA GLU A 30 -10.75 -11.58 4.70
C GLU A 30 -9.53 -11.58 3.76
N ALA A 31 -9.36 -12.63 2.97
CA ALA A 31 -8.24 -12.74 2.04
C ALA A 31 -8.27 -11.66 0.95
N ILE A 32 -9.46 -11.29 0.49
CA ILE A 32 -9.65 -10.22 -0.49
C ILE A 32 -9.27 -8.86 0.11
N ILE A 33 -9.83 -8.50 1.27
CA ILE A 33 -9.55 -7.20 1.94
C ILE A 33 -8.05 -7.03 2.23
N MET A 34 -7.37 -8.12 2.62
CA MET A 34 -5.94 -8.09 2.91
C MET A 34 -5.09 -7.80 1.66
N MET A 35 -5.41 -8.45 0.54
CA MET A 35 -4.59 -8.43 -0.66
C MET A 35 -4.98 -7.32 -1.63
N GLU A 36 -6.22 -6.82 -1.56
CA GLU A 36 -6.72 -5.81 -2.48
C GLU A 36 -5.94 -4.50 -2.38
N LYS A 37 -5.30 -4.22 -1.25
CA LYS A 37 -4.48 -3.00 -1.11
C LYS A 37 -3.08 -3.17 -1.65
N LYS A 38 -2.62 -4.41 -1.86
CA LYS A 38 -1.25 -4.69 -2.30
C LYS A 38 -1.09 -4.50 -3.80
N TRP A 39 0.07 -4.01 -4.20
CA TRP A 39 0.46 -3.94 -5.61
C TRP A 39 0.84 -5.33 -6.13
N VAL A 40 0.85 -5.50 -7.46
CA VAL A 40 1.34 -6.73 -8.08
C VAL A 40 2.88 -6.64 -8.19
N ASN A 41 3.58 -7.76 -8.04
CA ASN A 41 5.04 -7.76 -8.19
C ASN A 41 5.40 -7.43 -9.63
N GLY A 42 6.46 -6.65 -9.80
CA GLY A 42 6.89 -6.12 -11.09
C GLY A 42 6.21 -4.82 -11.48
N THR A 43 5.30 -4.30 -10.66
CA THR A 43 4.76 -2.96 -10.85
C THR A 43 5.83 -1.93 -10.54
N LYS A 44 6.04 -1.03 -11.51
CA LYS A 44 6.78 0.21 -11.33
C LYS A 44 5.85 1.33 -10.89
N LEU A 45 6.04 1.82 -9.67
CA LEU A 45 5.24 2.87 -9.07
C LEU A 45 5.93 4.22 -9.27
N LYS A 46 5.38 5.03 -10.18
CA LYS A 46 5.83 6.41 -10.37
C LYS A 46 5.37 7.30 -9.22
N TYR A 47 6.29 8.10 -8.69
CA TYR A 47 6.02 9.14 -7.71
C TYR A 47 6.41 10.52 -8.22
N ALA A 48 5.65 11.54 -7.82
CA ALA A 48 5.90 12.93 -8.20
C ALA A 48 5.62 13.87 -7.02
N PHE A 49 6.33 14.99 -7.00
CA PHE A 49 6.10 16.07 -6.03
C PHE A 49 5.19 17.14 -6.62
N PHE A 50 4.41 17.80 -5.76
CA PHE A 50 3.77 19.05 -6.14
C PHE A 50 4.82 20.17 -6.17
N GLU A 51 4.87 20.92 -7.27
CA GLU A 51 5.88 21.97 -7.50
C GLU A 51 5.29 23.38 -7.56
N GLU A 52 4.04 23.51 -8.01
CA GLU A 52 3.43 24.80 -8.30
C GLU A 52 2.68 25.40 -7.10
N ASP A 53 2.71 26.72 -6.99
CA ASP A 53 1.94 27.51 -6.01
C ASP A 53 0.42 27.49 -6.25
N SER A 54 -0.02 26.93 -7.38
CA SER A 54 -1.42 26.66 -7.68
C SER A 54 -2.01 25.59 -6.75
N PHE A 55 -1.17 24.73 -6.17
CA PHE A 55 -1.58 23.66 -5.25
C PHE A 55 -1.40 24.07 -3.80
N PHE A 56 -2.51 24.33 -3.12
CA PHE A 56 -2.54 24.70 -1.72
C PHE A 56 -3.87 24.33 -1.07
N THR A 57 -3.86 24.20 0.25
CA THR A 57 -5.08 24.20 1.04
C THR A 57 -5.35 25.60 1.58
N PRO A 58 -6.54 26.19 1.37
CA PRO A 58 -6.92 27.43 2.02
C PRO A 58 -7.18 27.17 3.51
N VAL A 59 -6.57 27.98 4.37
CA VAL A 59 -6.76 27.91 5.82
C VAL A 59 -7.35 29.22 6.30
N THR A 60 -8.33 29.14 7.18
CA THR A 60 -8.87 30.31 7.87
C THR A 60 -8.55 30.17 9.35
N ASP A 61 -7.85 31.17 9.90
CA ASP A 61 -7.53 31.19 11.33
C ASP A 61 -8.77 31.53 12.18
N ARG A 62 -8.61 31.47 13.51
CA ARG A 62 -9.71 31.78 14.46
C ARG A 62 -10.21 33.23 14.37
N ASN A 63 -9.43 34.13 13.77
CA ASN A 63 -9.77 35.54 13.59
C ASN A 63 -10.39 35.80 12.20
N GLY A 64 -10.56 34.77 11.36
CA GLY A 64 -11.09 34.89 10.01
C GLY A 64 -10.05 35.24 8.95
N ASN A 65 -8.75 35.30 9.28
CA ASN A 65 -7.72 35.57 8.29
C ASN A 65 -7.47 34.34 7.42
N GLN A 66 -7.41 34.57 6.11
CA GLN A 66 -7.10 33.52 5.13
C GLN A 66 -5.60 33.42 4.91
N SER A 67 -5.09 32.19 4.91
CA SER A 67 -3.74 31.84 4.51
C SER A 67 -3.76 30.61 3.60
N LYS A 68 -2.60 30.28 3.02
CA LYS A 68 -2.43 29.13 2.13
C LYS A 68 -1.38 28.20 2.70
N LEU A 69 -1.72 26.92 2.81
CA LEU A 69 -0.75 25.85 3.02
C LEU A 69 -0.35 25.29 1.67
N PHE A 70 0.79 25.73 1.16
CA PHE A 70 1.30 25.21 -0.11
C PHE A 70 1.66 23.74 0.01
N TRP A 71 1.42 22.99 -1.06
CA TRP A 71 1.77 21.58 -1.11
C TRP A 71 3.20 21.34 -1.59
N LYS A 72 3.87 22.37 -2.12
CA LYS A 72 5.26 22.25 -2.57
C LYS A 72 6.22 22.01 -1.41
N GLY A 73 7.18 21.12 -1.64
CA GLY A 73 8.28 20.85 -0.73
C GLY A 73 9.56 21.60 -1.11
N THR A 74 10.46 21.74 -0.14
CA THR A 74 11.84 22.18 -0.36
C THR A 74 12.67 21.08 -1.03
N ALA A 75 13.82 21.45 -1.61
CA ALA A 75 14.73 20.47 -2.19
C ALA A 75 15.28 19.46 -1.16
N ALA A 76 15.48 19.89 0.09
CA ALA A 76 15.94 19.02 1.16
C ALA A 76 14.90 17.95 1.53
N GLU A 77 13.63 18.34 1.64
CA GLU A 77 12.53 17.41 1.91
C GLU A 77 12.35 16.39 0.79
N LYS A 78 12.37 16.83 -0.48
CA LYS A 78 12.27 15.93 -1.64
C LYS A 78 13.44 14.94 -1.68
N LYS A 79 14.65 15.42 -1.39
CA LYS A 79 15.83 14.57 -1.29
C LYS A 79 15.66 13.51 -0.19
N ALA A 80 15.18 13.90 1.00
CA ALA A 80 14.91 12.97 2.09
C ALA A 80 13.90 11.89 1.69
N VAL A 81 12.83 12.27 0.99
CA VAL A 81 11.84 11.34 0.44
C VAL A 81 12.45 10.38 -0.59
N GLY A 82 13.23 10.89 -1.54
CA GLY A 82 13.92 10.07 -2.54
C GLY A 82 14.91 9.08 -1.92
N ASP A 83 15.62 9.48 -0.86
CA ASP A 83 16.54 8.58 -0.14
C ASP A 83 15.79 7.48 0.63
N ALA A 84 14.60 7.76 1.17
CA ALA A 84 13.75 6.75 1.80
C ALA A 84 13.16 5.75 0.79
N PHE A 85 12.75 6.19 -0.40
CA PHE A 85 12.37 5.28 -1.49
C PHE A 85 13.52 4.33 -1.85
N LYS A 86 14.75 4.86 -1.98
CA LYS A 86 15.94 4.02 -2.19
C LYS A 86 16.18 3.03 -1.06
N LYS A 87 15.95 3.42 0.20
CA LYS A 87 16.09 2.53 1.36
C LYS A 87 15.14 1.34 1.27
N TRP A 88 13.89 1.54 0.84
CA TRP A 88 12.96 0.45 0.56
C TRP A 88 13.38 -0.40 -0.65
N MET A 89 13.80 0.21 -1.75
CA MET A 89 14.27 -0.52 -2.94
C MET A 89 15.51 -1.39 -2.67
N ASN A 90 16.41 -0.93 -1.79
CA ASN A 90 17.61 -1.66 -1.39
C ASN A 90 17.31 -2.94 -0.56
N GLN A 91 16.04 -3.21 -0.25
CA GLN A 91 15.62 -4.45 0.40
C GLN A 91 15.39 -5.61 -0.57
N ASP A 92 15.80 -5.54 -1.84
CA ASP A 92 15.62 -6.61 -2.83
C ASP A 92 14.15 -7.06 -2.98
N ILE A 93 13.25 -6.09 -3.09
CA ILE A 93 11.81 -6.33 -3.25
C ILE A 93 11.40 -6.36 -4.72
N GLY A 94 10.23 -6.92 -4.99
CA GLY A 94 9.61 -7.03 -6.31
C GLY A 94 8.85 -5.79 -6.77
N LEU A 95 8.94 -4.66 -6.07
CA LEU A 95 8.39 -3.37 -6.51
C LEU A 95 9.52 -2.45 -6.97
N GLU A 96 9.22 -1.59 -7.92
CA GLU A 96 10.12 -0.53 -8.37
C GLU A 96 9.48 0.84 -8.09
N PHE A 97 10.31 1.84 -7.77
CA PHE A 97 9.87 3.23 -7.61
C PHE A 97 10.66 4.13 -8.54
N GLU A 98 9.94 5.04 -9.21
CA GLU A 98 10.54 5.98 -10.14
C GLU A 98 10.01 7.39 -9.89
N GLU A 99 10.92 8.36 -9.75
CA GLU A 99 10.55 9.76 -9.72
C GLU A 99 10.19 10.25 -11.12
N THR A 100 9.11 11.01 -11.24
CA THR A 100 8.71 11.66 -12.50
C THR A 100 8.31 13.11 -12.26
N ASP A 101 8.64 13.98 -13.21
CA ASP A 101 8.17 15.36 -13.26
C ASP A 101 6.72 15.44 -13.77
N ASP A 102 6.21 14.39 -14.42
CA ASP A 102 4.81 14.30 -14.84
C ASP A 102 3.93 13.73 -13.73
N ARG A 103 3.30 14.63 -12.97
CA ARG A 103 2.35 14.27 -11.90
C ARG A 103 1.14 13.47 -12.41
N LEU A 104 0.75 13.59 -13.68
CA LEU A 104 -0.41 12.87 -14.22
C LEU A 104 -0.11 11.37 -14.37
N GLU A 105 1.14 11.03 -14.63
CA GLU A 105 1.67 9.66 -14.69
C GLU A 105 1.87 9.05 -13.29
N ALA A 106 2.03 9.87 -12.26
CA ALA A 106 2.32 9.40 -10.91
C ALA A 106 1.08 8.87 -10.16
N ILE A 107 1.21 7.69 -9.57
CA ILE A 107 0.24 7.13 -8.61
C ILE A 107 0.48 7.74 -7.23
N ILE A 108 1.76 7.87 -6.85
CA ILE A 108 2.16 8.47 -5.58
C ILE A 108 2.43 9.97 -5.82
N ARG A 109 1.59 10.86 -5.29
CA ARG A 109 1.65 12.30 -5.50
C ARG A 109 1.82 12.98 -4.15
N ILE A 110 3.03 13.50 -3.91
CA ILE A 110 3.52 13.85 -2.58
C ILE A 110 3.46 15.36 -2.39
N GLY A 111 2.74 15.78 -1.35
CA GLY A 111 2.75 17.17 -0.89
C GLY A 111 3.34 17.34 0.51
N PHE A 112 3.56 18.60 0.88
CA PHE A 112 4.23 18.99 2.12
C PHE A 112 3.42 20.03 2.90
N ALA A 113 2.08 19.93 2.85
CA ALA A 113 1.20 20.89 3.49
C ALA A 113 1.33 20.83 5.01
N LYS A 114 2.11 21.75 5.57
CA LYS A 114 2.43 21.78 7.00
C LYS A 114 1.17 22.05 7.84
N GLY A 115 0.97 21.25 8.88
CA GLY A 115 -0.19 21.32 9.76
C GLY A 115 -1.36 20.40 9.37
N GLU A 116 -1.31 19.71 8.22
CA GLU A 116 -2.36 18.75 7.82
C GLU A 116 -2.09 17.29 8.23
N GLY A 117 -1.07 17.09 9.05
CA GLY A 117 -0.58 15.76 9.42
C GLY A 117 0.19 15.08 8.27
N SER A 118 0.90 14.00 8.60
CA SER A 118 1.52 13.13 7.61
C SER A 118 0.64 11.92 7.38
N TRP A 119 0.52 11.50 6.13
CA TRP A 119 -0.33 10.39 5.75
C TRP A 119 -0.03 9.91 4.33
N SER A 120 -0.41 8.67 4.03
CA SER A 120 -0.53 8.14 2.68
C SER A 120 -1.76 7.26 2.55
N TYR A 121 -2.34 7.18 1.36
CA TYR A 121 -3.30 6.11 1.07
C TYR A 121 -2.61 4.75 1.15
N VAL A 122 -3.37 3.73 1.55
CA VAL A 122 -2.82 2.39 1.75
C VAL A 122 -2.81 1.64 0.42
N GLY A 123 -1.65 1.62 -0.24
CA GLY A 123 -1.42 0.86 -1.46
C GLY A 123 -2.35 1.26 -2.61
N ARG A 124 -3.09 0.30 -3.17
CA ARG A 124 -4.00 0.52 -4.31
C ARG A 124 -5.17 1.48 -4.02
N ASP A 125 -5.42 1.84 -2.76
CA ASP A 125 -6.34 2.93 -2.40
C ASP A 125 -5.97 4.26 -3.10
N ALA A 126 -4.71 4.44 -3.49
CA ALA A 126 -4.22 5.62 -4.22
C ALA A 126 -4.64 5.67 -5.70
N TRP A 127 -5.10 4.56 -6.28
CA TRP A 127 -5.29 4.40 -7.74
C TRP A 127 -6.33 5.36 -8.30
N ASP A 128 -7.50 5.42 -7.67
CA ASP A 128 -8.66 6.20 -8.13
C ASP A 128 -8.69 7.64 -7.59
N ILE A 129 -7.66 8.04 -6.84
CA ILE A 129 -7.59 9.40 -6.31
C ILE A 129 -7.36 10.37 -7.48
N PRO A 130 -8.15 11.46 -7.59
CA PRO A 130 -8.00 12.44 -8.66
C PRO A 130 -6.56 12.95 -8.78
N LYS A 131 -6.06 13.08 -10.01
CA LYS A 131 -4.67 13.48 -10.27
C LYS A 131 -4.31 14.85 -9.68
N THR A 132 -5.30 15.74 -9.52
CA THR A 132 -5.16 17.05 -8.87
C THR A 132 -4.98 17.00 -7.36
N GLN A 133 -5.13 15.83 -6.72
CA GLN A 133 -5.01 15.64 -5.28
C GLN A 133 -3.75 14.85 -4.92
N ARG A 134 -3.26 15.08 -3.70
CA ARG A 134 -2.18 14.31 -3.07
C ARG A 134 -2.64 12.89 -2.78
N THR A 135 -1.72 11.94 -2.87
CA THR A 135 -1.89 10.58 -2.32
C THR A 135 -0.94 10.29 -1.16
N MET A 136 -0.07 11.24 -0.86
CA MET A 136 0.78 11.27 0.33
C MET A 136 1.00 12.73 0.75
N ASN A 137 1.08 12.98 2.05
CA ASN A 137 1.44 14.28 2.60
C ASN A 137 2.44 14.14 3.74
N PHE A 138 3.35 15.12 3.85
CA PHE A 138 4.21 15.32 5.01
C PHE A 138 3.85 16.63 5.72
N GLY A 139 3.25 16.52 6.91
CA GLY A 139 2.63 17.64 7.62
C GLY A 139 3.55 18.43 8.56
N TRP A 140 4.80 18.02 8.72
CA TRP A 140 5.81 18.69 9.57
C TRP A 140 7.18 18.60 8.91
N ASP A 141 8.22 19.17 9.53
CA ASP A 141 9.58 19.05 9.01
C ASP A 141 10.07 17.60 9.12
N ILE A 142 10.39 17.02 7.95
CA ILE A 142 10.76 15.61 7.82
C ILE A 142 12.24 15.41 7.46
N ILE A 143 13.03 16.49 7.34
CA ILE A 143 14.42 16.40 6.84
C ILE A 143 15.25 15.44 7.70
N ASP A 144 15.11 15.53 9.03
CA ASP A 144 15.79 14.69 10.01
C ASP A 144 14.87 13.59 10.59
N ASP A 145 13.68 13.37 10.01
CA ASP A 145 12.68 12.40 10.47
C ASP A 145 12.46 11.32 9.40
N GLN A 146 13.49 10.50 9.21
CA GLN A 146 13.49 9.41 8.23
C GLN A 146 12.39 8.38 8.50
N ASP A 147 12.01 8.19 9.76
CA ASP A 147 11.06 7.15 10.13
C ASP A 147 9.64 7.50 9.67
N THR A 148 9.22 8.76 9.85
CA THR A 148 7.96 9.23 9.26
C THR A 148 7.94 8.99 7.75
N ILE A 149 9.02 9.29 7.03
CA ILE A 149 9.07 9.08 5.58
C ILE A 149 8.94 7.60 5.22
N LEU A 150 9.69 6.73 5.89
CA LEU A 150 9.66 5.29 5.65
C LEU A 150 8.27 4.70 5.96
N HIS A 151 7.63 5.18 7.03
CA HIS A 151 6.28 4.81 7.42
C HIS A 151 5.25 5.16 6.34
N GLU A 152 5.25 6.40 5.84
CA GLU A 152 4.31 6.80 4.80
C GLU A 152 4.55 6.05 3.48
N ILE A 153 5.80 5.74 3.13
CA ILE A 153 6.10 4.88 1.97
C ILE A 153 5.64 3.44 2.23
N GLY A 154 5.72 2.96 3.46
CA GLY A 154 5.12 1.68 3.89
C GLY A 154 3.62 1.63 3.63
N HIS A 155 2.88 2.68 3.98
CA HIS A 155 1.48 2.83 3.62
C HIS A 155 1.27 2.84 2.10
N ALA A 156 2.08 3.57 1.33
CA ALA A 156 1.99 3.57 -0.13
C ALA A 156 2.24 2.18 -0.77
N MET A 157 2.94 1.28 -0.08
CA MET A 157 3.08 -0.15 -0.46
C MET A 157 1.94 -1.04 0.06
N GLY A 158 0.97 -0.48 0.77
CA GLY A 158 -0.21 -1.17 1.27
C GLY A 158 -0.05 -1.77 2.66
N PHE A 159 0.96 -1.37 3.45
CA PHE A 159 1.08 -1.83 4.84
C PHE A 159 0.19 -1.00 5.78
N PRO A 160 -0.68 -1.63 6.59
CA PRO A 160 -1.44 -0.92 7.62
C PRO A 160 -0.57 -0.66 8.85
N HIS A 161 -1.14 -0.02 9.88
CA HIS A 161 -0.47 0.18 11.16
C HIS A 161 -0.27 -1.12 11.95
N GLU A 162 0.92 -1.31 12.50
CA GLU A 162 1.28 -2.52 13.25
C GLU A 162 0.60 -2.58 14.63
N HIS A 163 0.30 -1.44 15.27
CA HIS A 163 -0.44 -1.44 16.55
C HIS A 163 -1.91 -1.84 16.40
N GLN A 164 -2.45 -1.81 15.18
CA GLN A 164 -3.80 -2.30 14.90
C GLN A 164 -3.80 -3.80 14.65
N ASN A 165 -2.61 -4.43 14.55
CA ASN A 165 -2.44 -5.86 14.43
C ASN A 165 -3.14 -6.54 15.63
N PRO A 166 -4.17 -7.33 15.40
CA PRO A 166 -4.92 -8.01 16.47
C PRO A 166 -4.10 -9.07 17.21
N LYS A 167 -3.02 -9.58 16.59
CA LYS A 167 -2.03 -10.45 17.24
C LYS A 167 -1.04 -9.69 18.12
N ALA A 168 -1.13 -8.36 18.19
CA ALA A 168 -0.37 -7.54 19.13
C ALA A 168 -0.73 -7.79 20.59
N GLY A 169 -1.91 -8.35 20.86
CA GLY A 169 -2.37 -8.50 22.23
C GLY A 169 -2.55 -7.16 22.95
N ILE A 170 -2.51 -6.04 22.21
CA ILE A 170 -2.69 -4.70 22.77
C ILE A 170 -4.11 -4.59 23.31
N ILE A 171 -4.18 -4.22 24.58
CA ILE A 171 -5.39 -3.77 25.25
C ILE A 171 -5.12 -2.31 25.63
N TRP A 172 -5.87 -1.41 25.01
CA TRP A 172 -5.74 0.03 25.24
C TRP A 172 -6.43 0.45 26.53
N ASP A 173 -5.86 1.42 27.24
CA ASP A 173 -6.65 2.34 28.07
C ASP A 173 -7.22 3.41 27.13
N GLU A 174 -8.39 3.13 26.55
CA GLU A 174 -8.96 3.98 25.50
C GLU A 174 -9.16 5.43 25.95
N GLU A 175 -9.57 5.66 27.21
CA GLU A 175 -9.76 7.02 27.74
C GLU A 175 -8.43 7.77 27.84
N ALA A 176 -7.36 7.10 28.28
CA ALA A 176 -6.03 7.67 28.28
C ALA A 176 -5.57 8.02 26.86
N VAL A 177 -5.82 7.14 25.89
CA VAL A 177 -5.49 7.36 24.47
C VAL A 177 -6.28 8.54 23.90
N TYR A 178 -7.59 8.59 24.09
CA TYR A 178 -8.43 9.70 23.64
C TYR A 178 -7.98 11.03 24.27
N THR A 179 -7.71 11.03 25.57
CA THR A 179 -7.27 12.24 26.29
C THR A 179 -5.92 12.73 25.77
N ALA A 180 -4.97 11.82 25.56
CA ALA A 180 -3.65 12.15 25.05
C ALA A 180 -3.71 12.74 23.63
N LEU A 181 -4.49 12.13 22.73
CA LEU A 181 -4.53 12.54 21.31
C LEU A 181 -5.49 13.70 21.03
N ALA A 182 -6.40 14.01 21.94
CA ALA A 182 -7.13 15.29 21.94
C ALA A 182 -6.24 16.49 22.27
N GLY A 183 -5.08 16.25 22.89
CA GLY A 183 -4.06 17.26 23.18
C GLY A 183 -3.09 17.52 22.01
N PRO A 184 -2.14 18.46 22.21
CA PRO A 184 -1.07 18.70 21.23
C PRO A 184 -0.17 17.46 21.05
N PRO A 185 0.44 17.30 19.86
CA PRO A 185 0.29 18.14 18.67
C PRO A 185 -0.90 17.75 17.77
N ASN A 186 -1.66 16.72 18.13
CA ASN A 186 -2.60 16.05 17.22
C ASN A 186 -3.97 16.71 17.19
N PHE A 187 -4.53 17.07 18.35
CA PHE A 187 -5.88 17.66 18.48
C PHE A 187 -6.98 16.84 17.79
N TRP A 188 -6.93 15.52 17.91
CA TRP A 188 -7.86 14.62 17.22
C TRP A 188 -9.19 14.48 17.94
N SER A 189 -10.24 14.27 17.15
CA SER A 189 -11.52 13.78 17.65
C SER A 189 -11.39 12.32 18.14
N ARG A 190 -12.37 11.87 18.91
CA ARG A 190 -12.47 10.46 19.30
C ARG A 190 -12.57 9.55 18.08
N ASP A 191 -13.40 9.88 17.10
CA ASP A 191 -13.55 9.06 15.88
C ASP A 191 -12.25 8.93 15.10
N LYS A 192 -11.48 10.02 14.98
CA LYS A 192 -10.17 9.99 14.32
C LYS A 192 -9.17 9.13 15.10
N THR A 193 -9.16 9.26 16.42
CA THR A 193 -8.34 8.43 17.31
C THR A 193 -8.72 6.96 17.24
N PHE A 194 -10.02 6.66 17.23
CA PHE A 194 -10.51 5.30 17.11
C PHE A 194 -10.05 4.67 15.80
N HIS A 195 -10.22 5.39 14.69
CA HIS A 195 -9.84 4.90 13.37
C HIS A 195 -8.33 4.66 13.21
N ASN A 196 -7.49 5.57 13.70
CA ASN A 196 -6.05 5.50 13.45
C ASN A 196 -5.31 4.68 14.52
N ILE A 197 -5.85 4.55 15.73
CA ILE A 197 -5.13 3.96 16.87
C ILE A 197 -5.87 2.76 17.47
N ILE A 198 -7.12 2.95 17.91
CA ILE A 198 -7.76 1.97 18.80
C ILE A 198 -8.34 0.78 18.03
N ARG A 199 -8.95 1.02 16.86
CA ARG A 199 -9.56 -0.07 16.09
C ARG A 199 -8.49 -1.09 15.75
N LYS A 200 -8.84 -2.36 15.89
CA LYS A 200 -8.04 -3.47 15.38
C LYS A 200 -8.41 -3.70 13.93
N ILE A 201 -7.42 -3.95 13.09
CA ILE A 201 -7.66 -4.54 11.78
C ILE A 201 -7.98 -6.02 11.97
N SER A 202 -8.59 -6.68 10.97
CA SER A 202 -9.04 -8.07 11.14
C SER A 202 -7.88 -9.00 11.52
N PRO A 203 -8.06 -10.01 12.42
CA PRO A 203 -7.10 -11.07 12.78
C PRO A 203 -6.30 -11.67 11.64
N ASP A 204 -6.94 -11.65 10.48
CA ASP A 204 -6.53 -12.34 9.28
C ASP A 204 -6.03 -11.38 8.18
N GLU A 205 -6.10 -10.05 8.40
CA GLU A 205 -5.32 -9.04 7.66
C GLU A 205 -3.81 -9.09 8.00
N VAL A 206 -3.43 -9.99 8.92
CA VAL A 206 -2.08 -10.24 9.39
C VAL A 206 -1.76 -11.73 9.22
N GLN A 207 -1.34 -12.14 8.02
CA GLN A 207 -0.87 -13.51 7.75
C GLN A 207 0.22 -13.88 8.75
N GLY A 208 -0.04 -14.83 9.66
CA GLY A 208 1.02 -15.47 10.47
C GLY A 208 1.92 -14.57 11.34
N SER A 209 1.65 -13.25 11.46
CA SER A 209 2.59 -12.37 12.14
C SER A 209 2.40 -12.33 13.66
N SER A 210 3.44 -12.73 14.41
CA SER A 210 3.72 -12.20 15.74
C SER A 210 3.90 -10.68 15.67
N TRP A 211 3.26 -9.92 16.54
CA TRP A 211 3.44 -8.47 16.60
C TRP A 211 4.90 -8.05 16.78
N ASP A 212 5.29 -6.96 16.12
CA ASP A 212 6.59 -6.33 16.26
C ASP A 212 6.50 -4.91 16.84
N PRO A 213 6.90 -4.71 18.11
CA PRO A 213 6.89 -3.39 18.73
C PRO A 213 7.91 -2.42 18.10
N ASN A 214 8.88 -2.91 17.32
CA ASN A 214 9.90 -2.11 16.64
C ASN A 214 9.61 -1.90 15.15
N SER A 215 8.46 -2.36 14.63
CA SER A 215 8.11 -2.13 13.23
C SER A 215 8.06 -0.63 12.93
N ILE A 216 8.55 -0.26 11.74
CA ILE A 216 8.38 1.10 11.22
C ILE A 216 6.92 1.51 11.10
N MET A 217 6.00 0.54 10.98
CA MET A 217 4.55 0.76 10.92
C MET A 217 3.91 0.91 12.31
N HIS A 218 4.69 0.90 13.38
CA HIS A 218 4.24 1.05 14.76
C HIS A 218 4.52 2.46 15.30
N TYR A 219 3.58 3.05 16.04
CA TYR A 219 3.84 4.30 16.74
C TYR A 219 4.46 4.12 18.11
N PRO A 220 5.22 5.11 18.60
CA PRO A 220 5.48 5.23 20.02
C PRO A 220 4.20 5.61 20.78
N PHE A 221 4.06 5.05 21.99
CA PHE A 221 2.95 5.33 22.90
C PHE A 221 3.48 5.64 24.30
N GLY A 222 2.95 6.69 24.92
CA GLY A 222 3.31 7.11 26.26
C GLY A 222 2.87 6.13 27.37
N PRO A 223 3.29 6.39 28.62
CA PRO A 223 2.92 5.58 29.76
C PRO A 223 1.40 5.60 29.99
N ASN A 224 0.86 4.51 30.52
CA ASN A 224 -0.54 4.31 30.86
C ASN A 224 -1.54 4.33 29.68
N MET A 225 -1.07 4.32 28.43
CA MET A 225 -1.94 4.15 27.26
C MET A 225 -2.19 2.67 26.94
N ILE A 226 -1.24 1.78 27.27
CA ILE A 226 -1.30 0.34 27.03
C ILE A 226 -1.49 -0.38 28.37
N ILE A 227 -2.58 -1.14 28.50
CA ILE A 227 -2.88 -1.99 29.67
C ILE A 227 -2.14 -3.33 29.55
N SER A 228 -2.13 -3.90 28.35
CA SER A 228 -1.45 -5.16 28.02
C SER A 228 -0.83 -5.03 26.63
N PRO A 229 0.37 -5.59 26.38
CA PRO A 229 1.19 -6.35 27.33
C PRO A 229 1.78 -5.51 28.49
N PRO A 230 1.85 -6.02 29.74
CA PRO A 230 2.22 -5.24 30.93
C PRO A 230 3.59 -4.56 30.86
N GLU A 231 4.53 -5.14 30.11
CA GLU A 231 5.87 -4.58 29.88
C GLU A 231 5.83 -3.21 29.18
N PHE A 232 4.78 -2.92 28.40
CA PHE A 232 4.59 -1.65 27.70
C PHE A 232 3.74 -0.64 28.47
N LYS A 233 3.35 -0.95 29.72
CA LYS A 233 2.57 -0.05 30.57
C LYS A 233 3.27 1.28 30.84
N ASN A 234 4.61 1.28 30.89
CA ASN A 234 5.42 2.49 31.08
C ASN A 234 5.73 3.23 29.77
N GLY A 235 5.14 2.78 28.67
CA GLY A 235 5.35 3.33 27.33
C GLY A 235 6.05 2.34 26.41
N LEU A 236 5.87 2.57 25.11
CA LEU A 236 6.46 1.86 24.01
C LEU A 236 7.13 2.87 23.09
N THR A 237 8.38 2.61 22.69
CA THR A 237 9.10 3.43 21.72
C THR A 237 9.84 2.48 20.79
N PRO A 238 9.35 2.35 19.54
CA PRO A 238 10.05 1.59 18.51
C PRO A 238 11.49 2.09 18.33
N GLU A 239 12.38 1.19 17.94
CA GLU A 239 13.71 1.55 17.45
C GLU A 239 13.62 2.26 16.09
N ASP A 240 14.58 3.13 15.79
CA ASP A 240 14.58 3.91 14.55
C ASP A 240 14.88 3.01 13.33
N GLY A 241 14.22 3.27 12.20
CA GLY A 241 14.42 2.58 10.93
C GLY A 241 13.56 1.34 10.70
N LEU A 242 13.95 0.53 9.69
CA LEU A 242 13.24 -0.69 9.34
C LEU A 242 13.69 -1.82 10.26
N SER A 243 12.76 -2.49 10.92
CA SER A 243 13.04 -3.72 11.66
C SER A 243 13.38 -4.88 10.71
N ASP A 244 14.05 -5.91 11.23
CA ASP A 244 14.28 -7.17 10.48
C ASP A 244 12.96 -7.79 9.99
N ARG A 245 11.89 -7.57 10.74
CA ARG A 245 10.56 -8.04 10.38
C ARG A 245 9.97 -7.25 9.23
N ASP A 246 10.07 -5.92 9.23
CA ASP A 246 9.60 -5.08 8.12
C ASP A 246 10.25 -5.54 6.82
N ILE A 247 11.56 -5.80 6.86
CA ILE A 247 12.35 -6.30 5.73
C ILE A 247 11.88 -7.70 5.29
N THR A 248 11.65 -8.60 6.24
CA THR A 248 11.16 -9.96 5.94
C THR A 248 9.76 -9.92 5.31
N TRP A 249 8.89 -9.09 5.86
CA TRP A 249 7.50 -8.95 5.42
C TRP A 249 7.39 -8.32 4.05
N VAL A 250 8.10 -7.22 3.80
CA VAL A 250 8.09 -6.60 2.48
C VAL A 250 8.59 -7.56 1.40
N LYS A 251 9.60 -8.40 1.70
CA LYS A 251 10.08 -9.46 0.79
C LYS A 251 9.07 -10.60 0.60
N GLN A 252 8.25 -10.90 1.60
CA GLN A 252 7.21 -11.92 1.50
C GLN A 252 6.06 -11.47 0.58
N PHE A 253 5.58 -10.24 0.75
CA PHE A 253 4.51 -9.70 -0.12
C PHE A 253 5.03 -9.28 -1.49
N TYR A 254 6.27 -8.80 -1.52
CA TYR A 254 6.95 -8.32 -2.70
C TYR A 254 8.26 -9.05 -2.96
N PRO A 255 8.22 -10.37 -3.26
CA PRO A 255 9.43 -11.10 -3.61
C PRO A 255 9.99 -10.58 -4.93
N LYS A 256 11.32 -10.46 -4.99
CA LYS A 256 12.02 -10.13 -6.23
C LYS A 256 11.66 -11.12 -7.33
N MET A 257 11.32 -10.61 -8.49
CA MET A 257 10.97 -11.45 -9.63
C MET A 257 12.24 -12.05 -10.26
N ASP A 258 12.25 -13.37 -10.40
CA ASP A 258 13.26 -14.08 -11.18
C ASP A 258 12.70 -14.37 -12.58
N LYS A 259 13.17 -13.63 -13.60
CA LYS A 259 12.71 -13.81 -14.99
C LYS A 259 12.89 -15.24 -15.51
N ARG A 260 13.78 -16.04 -14.91
CA ARG A 260 13.99 -17.46 -15.27
C ARG A 260 12.84 -18.37 -14.85
N THR A 261 11.99 -17.93 -13.91
CA THR A 261 10.83 -18.70 -13.45
C THR A 261 9.57 -18.37 -14.21
N PHE A 262 9.63 -17.45 -15.18
CA PHE A 262 8.45 -17.04 -15.92
C PHE A 262 8.02 -18.15 -16.89
N ILE A 263 6.72 -18.34 -16.99
CA ILE A 263 6.12 -19.38 -17.83
C ILE A 263 5.73 -18.77 -19.17
N GLU A 264 6.08 -19.42 -20.27
CA GLU A 264 5.61 -18.99 -21.59
C GLU A 264 4.10 -19.29 -21.71
N LEU A 265 3.28 -18.26 -21.94
CA LEU A 265 1.85 -18.42 -22.19
C LEU A 265 1.59 -18.59 -23.68
N LYS A 266 1.22 -19.80 -24.11
CA LYS A 266 0.99 -20.10 -25.53
C LYS A 266 -0.47 -19.82 -25.93
N PRO A 267 -0.71 -19.23 -27.12
CA PRO A 267 -2.07 -19.07 -27.65
C PRO A 267 -2.85 -20.39 -27.64
N PHE A 268 -4.10 -20.32 -27.19
CA PHE A 268 -5.03 -21.45 -27.11
C PHE A 268 -4.55 -22.63 -26.25
N HIS A 269 -3.59 -22.40 -25.35
CA HIS A 269 -3.15 -23.37 -24.35
C HIS A 269 -3.48 -22.87 -22.94
N SER A 270 -4.07 -23.74 -22.12
CA SER A 270 -4.38 -23.43 -20.72
C SER A 270 -3.18 -23.77 -19.84
N GLU A 271 -2.59 -22.76 -19.20
CA GLU A 271 -1.54 -22.93 -18.21
C GLU A 271 -2.14 -23.06 -16.81
N VAL A 272 -1.82 -24.14 -16.09
CA VAL A 272 -2.37 -24.40 -14.76
C VAL A 272 -1.68 -23.52 -13.72
N ILE A 273 -2.46 -22.78 -12.94
CA ILE A 273 -1.99 -21.91 -11.86
C ILE A 273 -1.89 -22.72 -10.57
N LYS A 274 -0.67 -23.06 -10.16
CA LYS A 274 -0.39 -23.80 -8.91
C LYS A 274 0.30 -22.91 -7.87
N ILE A 275 -0.41 -21.90 -7.39
CA ILE A 275 0.08 -20.98 -6.36
C ILE A 275 -0.84 -20.95 -5.14
N ASP A 276 -0.30 -20.52 -4.01
CA ASP A 276 -1.06 -20.28 -2.78
C ASP A 276 -1.57 -18.85 -2.70
N ALA A 277 -2.55 -18.60 -1.83
CA ALA A 277 -3.07 -17.26 -1.61
C ALA A 277 -1.96 -16.30 -1.16
N GLY A 278 -1.95 -15.10 -1.73
CA GLY A 278 -0.90 -14.09 -1.58
C GLY A 278 0.29 -14.25 -2.54
N ASN A 279 0.46 -15.42 -3.16
CA ASN A 279 1.52 -15.63 -4.15
C ASN A 279 1.10 -15.16 -5.55
N GLN A 280 2.10 -15.07 -6.42
CA GLN A 280 1.95 -14.59 -7.79
C GLN A 280 2.63 -15.53 -8.78
N ILE A 281 2.02 -15.69 -9.94
CA ILE A 281 2.62 -16.29 -11.12
C ILE A 281 2.92 -15.19 -12.16
N ASN A 282 4.02 -15.35 -12.88
CA ASN A 282 4.46 -14.43 -13.92
C ASN A 282 4.56 -15.19 -15.24
N LEU A 283 3.86 -14.73 -16.26
CA LEU A 283 3.85 -15.35 -17.57
C LEU A 283 4.38 -14.39 -18.63
N GLU A 284 5.13 -14.92 -19.59
CA GLU A 284 5.57 -14.19 -20.77
C GLU A 284 4.68 -14.54 -21.95
N PHE A 285 4.20 -13.52 -22.66
CA PHE A 285 3.44 -13.69 -23.88
C PHE A 285 4.11 -12.95 -25.04
N LEU A 286 4.33 -13.68 -26.15
CA LEU A 286 4.82 -13.16 -27.41
C LEU A 286 3.78 -13.39 -28.51
N PRO A 287 3.02 -12.36 -28.92
CA PRO A 287 2.01 -12.49 -29.96
C PRO A 287 2.62 -12.92 -31.30
N GLU A 288 2.05 -13.97 -31.91
CA GLU A 288 2.45 -14.44 -33.25
C GLU A 288 1.90 -13.57 -34.38
N GLU A 289 0.82 -12.82 -34.08
CA GLU A 289 0.17 -11.87 -34.97
C GLU A 289 -0.37 -10.64 -34.20
N SER A 290 -0.48 -9.50 -34.89
CA SER A 290 -1.04 -8.28 -34.30
C SER A 290 -2.56 -8.31 -34.35
N ARG A 291 -3.22 -8.55 -33.21
CA ARG A 291 -4.69 -8.60 -33.10
C ARG A 291 -5.17 -8.32 -31.69
N THR A 292 -6.48 -8.32 -31.50
CA THR A 292 -7.06 -8.38 -30.16
C THR A 292 -6.90 -9.79 -29.61
N TYR A 293 -6.30 -9.89 -28.43
CA TYR A 293 -6.22 -11.12 -27.64
C TYR A 293 -7.13 -10.97 -26.42
N THR A 294 -7.65 -12.09 -25.95
CA THR A 294 -8.29 -12.17 -24.64
C THR A 294 -7.45 -13.06 -23.74
N ILE A 295 -7.05 -12.52 -22.60
CA ILE A 295 -6.36 -13.24 -21.52
C ILE A 295 -7.39 -13.41 -20.42
N SER A 296 -7.66 -14.65 -20.02
CA SER A 296 -8.66 -14.97 -19.01
C SER A 296 -8.13 -15.99 -18.02
N THR A 297 -8.43 -15.80 -16.74
CA THR A 297 -8.39 -16.88 -15.75
C THR A 297 -9.66 -17.73 -15.85
N PHE A 298 -9.59 -18.98 -15.38
CA PHE A 298 -10.72 -19.89 -15.35
C PHE A 298 -10.68 -20.74 -14.09
N GLY A 299 -11.76 -20.73 -13.32
CA GLY A 299 -11.90 -21.56 -12.14
C GLY A 299 -12.64 -20.82 -11.04
N SER A 300 -12.39 -21.23 -9.80
CA SER A 300 -12.99 -20.66 -8.60
C SER A 300 -11.94 -19.96 -7.74
N MET A 301 -11.38 -18.88 -8.28
CA MET A 301 -10.40 -18.04 -7.58
C MET A 301 -10.75 -16.57 -7.67
N ASP A 302 -10.26 -15.83 -6.67
CA ASP A 302 -10.20 -14.37 -6.69
C ASP A 302 -8.76 -13.98 -7.04
N THR A 303 -8.60 -13.27 -8.14
CA THR A 303 -7.33 -12.81 -8.71
C THR A 303 -7.33 -11.33 -9.03
N VAL A 304 -6.11 -10.78 -9.00
CA VAL A 304 -5.79 -9.60 -9.78
C VAL A 304 -4.83 -9.99 -10.89
N MET A 305 -5.18 -9.62 -12.12
CA MET A 305 -4.37 -9.82 -13.30
C MET A 305 -3.91 -8.47 -13.83
N ILE A 306 -2.62 -8.36 -14.15
CA ILE A 306 -2.01 -7.18 -14.76
C ILE A 306 -1.30 -7.59 -16.05
N LEU A 307 -1.52 -6.79 -17.10
CA LEU A 307 -0.84 -6.90 -18.38
C LEU A 307 0.10 -5.71 -18.55
N SER A 308 1.35 -5.99 -18.88
CA SER A 308 2.37 -4.98 -19.20
C SER A 308 3.09 -5.30 -20.52
N GLU A 309 3.51 -4.27 -21.27
CA GLU A 309 4.48 -4.40 -22.37
C GLU A 309 5.90 -4.23 -21.82
N VAL A 310 6.85 -5.02 -22.30
CA VAL A 310 8.26 -4.83 -22.00
C VAL A 310 8.87 -3.84 -23.00
N ILE A 311 9.18 -2.63 -22.54
CA ILE A 311 9.81 -1.57 -23.33
C ILE A 311 11.17 -1.25 -22.68
N ASP A 312 12.25 -1.37 -23.45
CA ASP A 312 13.62 -1.12 -22.97
C ASP A 312 14.02 -1.88 -21.69
N GLY A 313 13.42 -3.07 -21.50
CA GLY A 313 13.66 -3.94 -20.35
C GLY A 313 12.73 -3.69 -19.16
N GLU A 314 11.87 -2.68 -19.24
CA GLU A 314 10.94 -2.25 -18.20
C GLU A 314 9.51 -2.69 -18.49
N ASN A 315 8.74 -2.96 -17.42
CA ASN A 315 7.33 -3.32 -17.54
C ASN A 315 6.46 -2.06 -17.55
N VAL A 316 5.87 -1.74 -18.71
CA VAL A 316 4.93 -0.63 -18.88
C VAL A 316 3.51 -1.16 -18.79
N TYR A 317 2.75 -0.69 -17.80
CA TYR A 317 1.36 -1.09 -17.57
C TYR A 317 0.48 -0.81 -18.80
N ILE A 318 -0.37 -1.77 -19.17
CA ILE A 318 -1.38 -1.62 -20.23
C ILE A 318 -2.78 -1.68 -19.62
N ALA A 319 -3.07 -2.77 -18.91
CA ALA A 319 -4.39 -3.07 -18.40
C ALA A 319 -4.30 -3.94 -17.15
N GLY A 320 -5.38 -3.93 -16.36
CA GLY A 320 -5.52 -4.69 -15.15
C GLY A 320 -6.99 -5.03 -14.92
N ASP A 321 -7.23 -6.18 -14.32
CA ASP A 321 -8.56 -6.60 -13.90
C ASP A 321 -8.47 -7.32 -12.56
N ASP A 322 -9.37 -6.95 -11.65
CA ASP A 322 -9.50 -7.50 -10.31
C ASP A 322 -10.91 -8.11 -10.22
N ASP A 323 -11.00 -9.43 -10.26
CA ASP A 323 -12.29 -10.15 -10.19
C ASP A 323 -12.70 -10.47 -8.74
N SER A 324 -11.94 -9.99 -7.76
CA SER A 324 -12.04 -10.48 -6.39
C SER A 324 -13.38 -10.12 -5.75
N GLY A 325 -14.05 -11.11 -5.17
CA GLY A 325 -15.34 -10.93 -4.53
C GLY A 325 -16.49 -10.72 -5.53
N GLU A 326 -16.22 -10.91 -6.82
CA GLU A 326 -17.23 -11.03 -7.86
C GLU A 326 -17.42 -12.53 -8.21
N GLU A 327 -18.53 -12.87 -8.86
CA GLU A 327 -18.76 -14.23 -9.39
C GLU A 327 -18.31 -14.33 -10.85
N ARG A 328 -17.10 -13.85 -11.14
CA ARG A 328 -16.47 -13.95 -12.45
C ARG A 328 -14.97 -14.22 -12.32
N ASN A 329 -14.35 -14.51 -13.45
CA ASN A 329 -12.89 -14.59 -13.56
C ASN A 329 -12.34 -13.27 -14.13
N SER A 330 -11.04 -13.03 -13.92
CA SER A 330 -10.31 -11.89 -14.47
C SER A 330 -10.16 -12.07 -15.98
N VAL A 331 -10.47 -11.00 -16.73
CA VAL A 331 -10.40 -10.95 -18.18
C VAL A 331 -9.78 -9.62 -18.62
N ILE A 332 -8.72 -9.70 -19.41
CA ILE A 332 -8.14 -8.55 -20.11
C ILE A 332 -8.29 -8.78 -21.61
N LYS A 333 -8.85 -7.79 -22.31
CA LYS A 333 -9.05 -7.83 -23.76
C LYS A 333 -8.37 -6.63 -24.41
N GLU A 334 -7.21 -6.86 -25.00
CA GLU A 334 -6.35 -5.79 -25.51
C GLU A 334 -5.80 -6.09 -26.90
N LYS A 335 -5.49 -5.04 -27.66
CA LYS A 335 -4.81 -5.16 -28.96
C LYS A 335 -3.31 -5.29 -28.73
N LEU A 336 -2.77 -6.47 -28.97
CA LEU A 336 -1.35 -6.76 -28.78
C LEU A 336 -0.65 -6.88 -30.14
N LEU A 337 0.59 -6.43 -30.21
CA LEU A 337 1.35 -6.31 -31.45
C LEU A 337 2.37 -7.43 -31.59
N LYS A 338 2.45 -8.03 -32.78
CA LYS A 338 3.47 -9.01 -33.13
C LYS A 338 4.87 -8.44 -32.90
N GLY A 339 5.75 -9.26 -32.31
CA GLY A 339 7.15 -8.89 -32.07
C GLY A 339 7.37 -8.02 -30.83
N LYS A 340 6.30 -7.63 -30.13
CA LYS A 340 6.38 -7.07 -28.78
C LYS A 340 6.32 -8.19 -27.74
N LYS A 341 6.90 -7.93 -26.57
CA LYS A 341 6.91 -8.86 -25.44
C LYS A 341 5.97 -8.32 -24.36
N TYR A 342 5.11 -9.17 -23.85
CA TYR A 342 4.16 -8.84 -22.80
C TYR A 342 4.38 -9.72 -21.58
N ILE A 343 4.15 -9.15 -20.40
CA ILE A 343 4.14 -9.87 -19.13
C ILE A 343 2.72 -9.88 -18.59
N VAL A 344 2.25 -11.07 -18.21
CA VAL A 344 0.99 -11.27 -17.50
C VAL A 344 1.33 -11.65 -16.07
N ASN A 345 1.02 -10.77 -15.13
CA ASN A 345 1.22 -11.03 -13.71
C ASN A 345 -0.14 -11.36 -13.08
N ILE A 346 -0.26 -12.52 -12.45
CA ILE A 346 -1.51 -12.94 -11.79
C ILE A 346 -1.21 -13.22 -10.33
N ARG A 347 -1.81 -12.44 -9.43
CA ARG A 347 -1.75 -12.67 -7.99
C ARG A 347 -3.05 -13.28 -7.52
N LEU A 348 -2.93 -14.35 -6.74
CA LEU A 348 -4.06 -15.07 -6.16
C LEU A 348 -4.42 -14.46 -4.80
N TYR A 349 -5.65 -13.98 -4.65
CA TYR A 349 -6.15 -13.49 -3.36
C TYR A 349 -6.76 -14.64 -2.56
N TYR A 350 -7.60 -15.46 -3.20
CA TYR A 350 -8.27 -16.57 -2.54
C TYR A 350 -8.57 -17.73 -3.51
N LYS A 351 -8.60 -18.97 -2.99
CA LYS A 351 -9.03 -20.18 -3.71
C LYS A 351 -9.95 -21.03 -2.84
N THR A 352 -11.09 -21.48 -3.38
CA THR A 352 -12.06 -22.33 -2.67
C THR A 352 -11.66 -23.81 -2.58
N SER A 353 -10.76 -24.28 -3.44
CA SER A 353 -10.25 -25.65 -3.45
C SER A 353 -8.83 -25.74 -4.02
N SER A 354 -8.11 -26.81 -3.69
CA SER A 354 -6.82 -27.15 -4.29
C SER A 354 -7.04 -27.93 -5.58
N GLY A 355 -6.90 -27.34 -6.76
CA GLY A 355 -6.83 -28.16 -7.98
C GLY A 355 -6.96 -27.49 -9.35
N ASP A 356 -7.99 -26.70 -9.61
CA ASP A 356 -8.50 -26.57 -10.99
C ASP A 356 -8.55 -25.13 -11.49
N THR A 357 -7.40 -24.49 -11.65
CA THR A 357 -7.38 -23.14 -12.25
C THR A 357 -6.31 -23.01 -13.31
N CYS A 358 -6.69 -22.37 -14.41
CA CYS A 358 -5.78 -22.02 -15.48
C CYS A 358 -5.92 -20.57 -15.91
N VAL A 359 -4.90 -20.11 -16.65
CA VAL A 359 -4.96 -18.93 -17.49
C VAL A 359 -4.80 -19.37 -18.94
N MET A 360 -5.49 -18.69 -19.84
CA MET A 360 -5.32 -18.88 -21.29
C MET A 360 -5.33 -17.52 -22.00
N VAL A 361 -4.54 -17.44 -23.06
CA VAL A 361 -4.63 -16.36 -24.05
C VAL A 361 -5.19 -16.91 -25.36
N TYR A 362 -6.15 -16.24 -25.98
CA TYR A 362 -6.80 -16.68 -27.22
C TYR A 362 -7.19 -15.53 -28.15
#